data_AF-A0A821PCZ1-F1
#
_entry.id   AF-A0A821PCZ1-F1
#
_cell.length_a   1.000
_cell.length_b   1.000
_cell.length_c   1.000
_cell.angle_alpha   90.00
_cell.angle_beta   90.00
_cell.angle_gamma   90.00
#
_symmetry.space_group_name_H-M   'P 1'
#
loop_
_entity.id
_entity.type
_entity.pdbx_description
1 polymer ?
#
loop_
_entity_poly.entity_id
_entity_poly.type
_entity_poly.pdbx_seq_one_letter_code
_entity_poly.pdbx_strand_id
1 'polypeptide(L)'
;MGLDIFYTVAQWANENGQPAMFDAVSTRFSVNDTIETLAYNMFIETWISNASYEMFFNACEPKQCTYTYHYRFDALEVLTTFLSIFGGLSVGLRFIVPHLFQVIQKIVNRFHIKP
;
A
#
# COMPACT_ATOMS: atom_id res chain seq x y z
N MET A 1 -10.87 -8.67 7.59
CA MET A 1 -9.58 -9.22 8.07
C MET A 1 -9.50 -10.65 7.56
N GLY A 2 -8.46 -10.97 6.80
CA GLY A 2 -8.26 -12.27 6.18
C GLY A 2 -8.62 -12.28 4.69
N LEU A 3 -7.63 -11.98 3.83
CA LEU A 3 -7.47 -12.50 2.46
C LEU A 3 -6.08 -12.12 1.89
N ASP A 4 -5.07 -12.13 2.75
CA ASP A 4 -3.72 -11.59 2.51
C ASP A 4 -2.67 -12.69 2.19
N ILE A 5 -3.10 -13.95 2.08
CA ILE A 5 -2.20 -15.10 1.85
C ILE A 5 -1.88 -15.33 0.36
N PHE A 6 -2.71 -14.85 -0.57
CA PHE A 6 -2.50 -15.10 -2.01
C PHE A 6 -1.59 -14.08 -2.72
N TYR A 7 -1.47 -12.84 -2.23
CA TYR A 7 -0.65 -11.83 -2.91
C TYR A 7 0.85 -12.02 -2.71
N THR A 8 1.28 -12.78 -1.69
CA THR A 8 2.71 -12.97 -1.43
C THR A 8 3.32 -14.02 -2.35
N VAL A 9 2.55 -14.98 -2.88
CA VAL A 9 3.06 -16.12 -3.69
C VAL A 9 3.70 -15.69 -5.03
N ALA A 10 3.27 -14.57 -5.60
CA ALA A 10 3.78 -14.08 -6.89
C ALA A 10 5.09 -13.29 -6.79
N GLN A 11 5.43 -12.77 -5.61
CA GLN A 11 6.50 -11.77 -5.45
C GLN A 11 7.92 -12.36 -5.28
N TRP A 12 8.00 -13.68 -5.25
CA TRP A 12 9.18 -14.56 -5.13
C TRP A 12 9.14 -15.67 -6.20
N ALA A 13 8.34 -15.52 -7.25
CA ALA A 13 8.39 -16.41 -8.40
C ALA A 13 9.51 -15.97 -9.34
N ASN A 14 10.23 -16.93 -9.94
CA ASN A 14 11.22 -16.63 -10.98
C ASN A 14 10.54 -16.14 -12.27
N GLU A 15 11.34 -15.77 -13.27
CA GLU A 15 10.87 -15.36 -14.62
C GLU A 15 10.01 -16.41 -15.34
N ASN A 16 10.04 -17.67 -14.87
CA ASN A 16 9.27 -18.79 -15.39
C ASN A 16 8.01 -19.10 -14.55
N GLY A 17 7.68 -18.27 -13.55
CA GLY A 17 6.48 -18.43 -12.71
C GLY A 17 6.55 -19.57 -11.70
N GLN A 18 7.73 -20.14 -11.45
CA GLN A 18 7.95 -21.17 -10.43
C GLN A 18 8.29 -20.51 -9.09
N PRO A 19 7.84 -21.07 -7.95
CA PRO A 19 8.27 -20.57 -6.64
C PRO A 19 9.79 -20.66 -6.54
N ALA A 20 10.46 -19.57 -6.12
CA ALA A 20 11.89 -19.61 -5.86
C ALA A 20 12.18 -20.67 -4.80
N MET A 21 12.70 -21.81 -5.24
CA MET A 21 13.16 -22.85 -4.34
C MET A 21 14.45 -22.38 -3.71
N PHE A 22 14.53 -22.44 -2.38
CA PHE A 22 15.77 -22.14 -1.67
C PHE A 22 16.84 -23.14 -2.11
N ASP A 23 17.81 -22.66 -2.89
CA ASP A 23 18.94 -23.46 -3.33
C ASP A 23 20.01 -23.45 -2.24
N ALA A 24 19.97 -24.48 -1.39
CA ALA A 24 20.94 -24.70 -0.32
C ALA A 24 22.38 -24.90 -0.82
N VAL A 25 22.59 -25.12 -2.12
CA VAL A 25 23.93 -25.26 -2.74
C VAL A 25 24.54 -23.88 -3.03
N SER A 26 23.73 -22.83 -3.14
CA SER A 26 24.18 -21.48 -3.51
C SER A 26 24.53 -20.57 -2.32
N THR A 27 24.25 -21.01 -1.09
CA THR A 27 24.53 -20.23 0.12
C THR A 27 25.94 -20.47 0.64
N ARG A 28 26.61 -19.40 1.05
CA ARG A 28 27.91 -19.45 1.75
C ARG A 28 27.80 -19.92 3.21
N PHE A 29 26.57 -20.12 3.69
CA PHE A 29 26.28 -20.50 5.08
C PHE A 29 25.98 -21.98 5.18
N SER A 30 26.60 -22.67 6.13
CA SER A 30 26.36 -24.07 6.39
C SER A 30 25.09 -24.25 7.23
N VAL A 31 24.35 -25.32 6.99
CA VAL A 31 23.16 -25.69 7.79
C VAL A 31 23.54 -25.99 9.24
N ASN A 32 24.81 -26.35 9.49
CA ASN A 32 25.33 -26.66 10.81
C ASN A 32 25.89 -25.42 11.54
N ASP A 33 25.89 -24.24 10.91
CA ASP A 33 26.37 -23.02 11.55
C ASP A 33 25.41 -22.56 12.66
N THR A 34 25.95 -21.97 13.71
CA THR A 34 25.14 -21.35 14.77
C THR A 34 24.56 -20.02 14.29
N ILE A 35 23.45 -19.61 14.92
CA ILE A 35 22.83 -18.30 14.65
C ILE A 35 23.82 -17.15 14.91
N GLU A 36 24.68 -17.28 15.92
CA GLU A 36 25.69 -16.27 16.26
C GLU A 36 26.74 -16.12 15.16
N THR A 37 27.28 -17.24 14.66
CA THR A 37 28.24 -17.25 13.55
C THR A 37 27.61 -16.72 12.26
N LEU A 38 26.34 -17.02 12.02
CA LEU A 38 25.61 -16.48 10.88
C LEU A 38 25.45 -14.96 10.99
N ALA A 39 25.05 -14.47 12.17
CA ALA A 39 24.92 -13.04 12.43
C ALA A 39 26.27 -12.32 12.26
N TYR A 40 27.34 -12.86 12.81
CA TYR A 40 28.68 -12.32 12.70
C TYR A 40 29.14 -12.17 11.24
N ASN A 41 28.96 -13.22 10.43
CA ASN A 41 29.35 -13.25 9.02
C ASN A 41 28.44 -12.43 8.09
N MET A 42 27.35 -11.82 8.61
CA MET A 42 26.54 -10.86 7.86
C MET A 42 27.06 -9.42 8.01
N PHE A 43 27.92 -9.15 8.99
CA PHE A 43 28.53 -7.84 9.16
C PHE A 43 29.75 -7.66 8.25
N ILE A 44 30.02 -6.40 7.90
CA ILE A 44 31.20 -6.03 7.13
C ILE A 44 32.41 -6.08 8.08
N GLU A 45 33.26 -7.10 7.91
CA GLU A 45 34.42 -7.35 8.78
C GLU A 45 35.58 -6.38 8.53
N THR A 46 35.78 -5.96 7.27
CA THR A 46 36.87 -5.06 6.89
C THR A 46 36.40 -4.03 5.88
N TRP A 47 36.74 -2.77 6.13
CA TRP A 47 36.53 -1.68 5.18
C TRP A 47 37.82 -1.46 4.40
N ILE A 48 37.76 -1.60 3.08
CA ILE A 48 38.88 -1.26 2.21
C ILE A 48 38.94 0.28 2.14
N SER A 49 39.89 0.90 2.85
CA SER A 49 40.07 2.36 2.91
C SER A 49 40.49 2.99 1.58
N ASN A 50 40.89 2.17 0.60
CA ASN A 50 41.25 2.60 -0.76
C ASN A 50 40.04 2.58 -1.73
N ALA A 51 38.83 2.29 -1.25
CA ALA A 51 37.63 2.32 -2.07
C ALA A 51 37.16 3.77 -2.26
N SER A 52 37.23 4.29 -3.50
CA SER A 52 36.64 5.58 -3.83
C SER A 52 35.12 5.47 -3.95
N TYR A 53 34.41 6.19 -3.08
CA TYR A 53 32.95 6.30 -3.15
C TYR A 53 32.49 6.83 -4.52
N GLU A 54 33.23 7.77 -5.12
CA GLU A 54 32.86 8.36 -6.42
C GLU A 54 32.90 7.33 -7.55
N MET A 55 33.90 6.44 -7.57
CA MET A 55 33.98 5.38 -8.58
C MET A 55 32.80 4.42 -8.46
N PHE A 56 32.44 4.06 -7.23
CA PHE A 56 31.30 3.19 -6.97
C PHE A 56 29.98 3.86 -7.36
N PHE A 57 29.79 5.11 -6.97
CA PHE A 57 28.61 5.88 -7.30
C PHE A 57 28.44 6.03 -8.81
N ASN A 58 29.49 6.41 -9.54
CA ASN A 58 29.44 6.56 -11.00
C ASN A 58 29.16 5.24 -11.73
N ALA A 59 29.59 4.11 -11.17
CA ALA A 59 29.32 2.78 -11.73
C ALA A 59 27.87 2.32 -11.51
N CYS A 60 27.29 2.65 -10.35
CA CYS A 60 25.96 2.18 -9.95
C CYS A 60 24.87 3.26 -10.03
N GLU A 61 25.19 4.46 -10.52
CA GLU A 61 24.22 5.55 -10.61
C GLU A 61 23.06 5.14 -11.54
N PRO A 62 21.82 5.17 -11.04
CA PRO A 62 20.66 4.88 -11.87
C PRO A 62 20.56 5.92 -12.98
N LYS A 63 20.62 5.46 -14.25
CA LYS A 63 20.54 6.37 -15.41
C LYS A 63 19.19 7.08 -15.51
N GLN A 64 18.13 6.47 -14.97
CA GLN A 64 16.80 7.03 -14.91
C GLN A 64 16.12 6.55 -13.63
N CYS A 65 15.45 7.47 -12.93
CA CYS A 65 14.60 7.15 -11.81
C CYS A 65 13.17 6.96 -12.32
N THR A 66 12.64 5.74 -12.20
CA THR A 66 11.22 5.47 -12.48
C THR A 66 10.47 5.39 -11.15
N TYR A 67 9.42 6.20 -11.02
CA TYR A 67 8.52 6.13 -9.87
C TYR A 67 7.26 5.38 -10.28
N THR A 68 7.03 4.21 -9.68
CA THR A 68 5.79 3.45 -9.85
C THR A 68 4.73 3.96 -8.89
N TYR A 69 3.69 4.60 -9.43
CA TYR A 69 2.49 4.91 -8.67
C TYR A 69 1.65 3.65 -8.52
N HIS A 70 1.72 3.02 -7.35
CA HIS A 70 0.82 1.92 -6.99
C HIS A 70 -0.54 2.49 -6.57
N TYR A 71 -1.41 2.77 -7.54
CA TYR A 71 -2.81 3.01 -7.24
C TYR A 71 -3.44 1.69 -6.81
N ARG A 72 -3.67 1.53 -5.51
CA ARG A 72 -4.42 0.42 -4.92
C ARG A 72 -5.92 0.67 -5.09
N PHE A 73 -6.40 0.77 -6.33
CA PHE A 73 -7.85 0.71 -6.58
C PHE A 73 -8.27 -0.75 -6.57
N ASP A 74 -8.30 -1.35 -5.39
CA ASP A 74 -8.86 -2.69 -5.24
C ASP A 74 -10.33 -2.64 -5.65
N ALA A 75 -10.79 -3.63 -6.42
CA ALA A 75 -12.17 -3.66 -6.94
C ALA A 75 -13.22 -3.59 -5.80
N LEU A 76 -12.86 -4.07 -4.62
CA LEU A 76 -13.67 -3.98 -3.40
C LEU A 76 -13.78 -2.55 -2.86
N GLU A 77 -12.73 -1.74 -2.95
CA GLU A 77 -12.74 -0.34 -2.52
C GLU A 77 -13.66 0.50 -3.41
N VAL A 78 -13.62 0.24 -4.72
CA VAL A 78 -14.52 0.90 -5.68
C VAL A 78 -15.97 0.51 -5.40
N LEU A 79 -16.26 -0.77 -5.21
CA LEU A 79 -17.61 -1.27 -4.92
C LEU A 79 -18.18 -0.70 -3.60
N THR A 80 -17.38 -0.73 -2.53
CA THR A 80 -17.81 -0.21 -1.22
C THR A 80 -18.07 1.30 -1.27
N THR A 81 -17.28 2.05 -2.04
CA THR A 81 -17.51 3.48 -2.28
C THR A 81 -18.84 3.73 -2.97
N PHE A 82 -19.16 2.99 -4.03
CA PHE A 82 -20.46 3.10 -4.70
C PHE A 82 -21.62 2.79 -3.74
N LEU A 83 -21.54 1.68 -3.01
CA LEU A 83 -22.58 1.29 -2.06
C LEU A 83 -22.77 2.34 -0.96
N SER A 84 -21.66 2.92 -0.47
CA SER A 84 -21.68 3.99 0.53
C SER A 84 -22.38 5.25 0.00
N ILE A 85 -22.08 5.67 -1.23
CA ILE A 85 -22.71 6.85 -1.84
C ILE A 85 -24.21 6.60 -2.06
N PHE A 86 -24.60 5.48 -2.67
CA PHE A 86 -26.01 5.19 -2.93
C PHE A 86 -26.83 5.03 -1.65
N GLY A 87 -26.28 4.31 -0.66
CA GLY A 87 -26.92 4.13 0.64
C GLY A 87 -26.99 5.42 1.44
N GLY A 88 -25.87 6.12 1.57
CA GLY A 88 -25.75 7.37 2.32
C GLY A 88 -26.59 8.50 1.73
N LEU A 89 -26.58 8.66 0.40
CA LEU A 89 -27.38 9.68 -0.28
C LEU A 89 -28.88 9.41 -0.11
N SER A 90 -29.32 8.16 -0.27
CA SER A 90 -30.73 7.80 -0.14
C SER A 90 -31.28 8.03 1.26
N VAL A 91 -30.53 7.61 2.28
CA VAL A 91 -30.90 7.82 3.69
C VAL A 91 -30.77 9.29 4.09
N GLY A 92 -29.69 9.94 3.65
CA GLY A 92 -29.43 11.36 3.90
C GLY A 92 -30.54 12.24 3.36
N LEU A 93 -30.95 12.07 2.09
CA LEU A 93 -32.07 12.83 1.53
C LEU A 93 -33.38 12.60 2.29
N ARG A 94 -33.70 11.35 2.66
CA ARG A 94 -34.92 11.05 3.43
C ARG A 94 -34.97 11.77 4.78
N PHE A 95 -33.82 12.02 5.41
CA PHE A 95 -33.73 12.76 6.66
C PHE A 95 -33.72 14.28 6.44
N ILE A 96 -32.99 14.73 5.41
CA ILE A 96 -32.81 16.15 5.09
C ILE A 96 -34.11 16.77 4.56
N VAL A 97 -34.85 16.08 3.69
CA VAL A 97 -36.09 16.60 3.06
C VAL A 97 -37.15 17.06 4.07
N PRO A 98 -37.59 16.27 5.07
CA PRO A 98 -38.60 16.73 6.03
C PRO A 98 -38.07 17.88 6.89
N HIS A 99 -36.78 17.88 7.23
CA HIS A 99 -36.17 18.94 8.02
C HIS A 99 -36.08 20.26 7.23
N LEU A 100 -35.70 20.19 5.95
CA LEU A 100 -35.72 21.34 5.05
C LEU A 100 -37.13 21.88 4.86
N PHE A 101 -38.12 21.00 4.68
CA PHE A 101 -39.51 21.41 4.50
C PHE A 101 -40.03 22.18 5.73
N GLN A 102 -39.78 21.69 6.95
CA GLN A 102 -40.16 22.38 8.18
C GLN A 102 -39.47 23.74 8.35
N VAL A 103 -38.18 23.82 7.99
CA VAL A 103 -37.41 25.08 8.04
C VAL A 103 -37.97 26.08 7.02
N ILE A 104 -38.23 25.65 5.79
CA ILE A 104 -38.81 26.49 4.73
C ILE A 104 -40.20 26.99 5.15
N GLN A 105 -41.07 26.13 5.67
CA GLN A 105 -42.39 26.55 6.16
C GLN A 105 -42.30 27.56 7.30
N LYS A 106 -41.40 27.35 8.27
CA LYS A 106 -41.18 28.31 9.35
C LYS A 106 -40.67 29.65 8.82
N ILE A 107 -39.74 29.63 7.88
CA ILE A 107 -39.20 30.83 7.23
C ILE A 107 -40.33 31.57 6.50
N VAL A 108 -41.06 30.89 5.62
CA VAL A 108 -42.17 31.49 4.87
C VAL A 108 -43.22 32.07 5.81
N ASN A 109 -43.67 31.33 6.82
CA ASN A 109 -44.65 31.85 7.80
C ASN A 109 -44.13 33.03 8.62
N ARG A 110 -42.83 33.06 8.94
CA ARG A 110 -42.20 34.19 9.64
C ARG A 110 -42.05 35.42 8.74
N PHE A 111 -41.90 35.24 7.43
CA PHE A 111 -41.90 36.32 6.45
C PHE A 111 -43.31 36.73 5.98
N HIS A 112 -44.32 35.86 6.15
CA HIS A 112 -45.72 36.13 5.80
C HIS A 112 -46.57 36.74 6.94
N ILE A 113 -45.97 36.99 8.11
CA ILE A 113 -46.49 37.86 9.18
C ILE A 113 -45.61 39.12 9.15
N LYS A 114 -45.95 40.29 8.61
CA LYS A 114 -47.17 40.95 8.11
C LYS A 114 -46.66 42.22 7.34
N PRO A 115 -47.44 42.91 6.50
CA PRO A 115 -47.59 44.36 6.65
C PRO A 115 -48.41 44.69 7.91
#